data_AF-A0A8T0U568-F1
#
_entry.id   AF-A0A8T0U568-F1
#
_cell.length_a   1.000
_cell.length_b   1.000
_cell.length_c   1.000
_cell.angle_alpha   90.00
_cell.angle_beta   90.00
_cell.angle_gamma   90.00
#
_symmetry.space_group_name_H-M   'P 1'
#
loop_
_entity.id
_entity.type
_entity.pdbx_description
1 polymer ?
#
loop_
_entity_poly.entity_id
_entity_poly.type
_entity_poly.pdbx_seq_one_letter_code
_entity_poly.pdbx_strand_id
1 'polypeptide(L)'
;MASGFVGRGVCMMSNSWRDKQHPNLINFIATFLAANSYRLNFLSVSPDFIFNNGGTSVAFIFETNWDTEKEAAVFSRVNTLKRQFKHLYVVVVVSTGEQIESFNQSYFKYGMELGCPTFVPVCDPEMGFEKIVKIAHARGVCKQQDIITTMRNERAQAVQCMDAFLRVLTSIPGIDSHDANALAQAIGSIEAIAKASKEFILENTDLSTEKAERILRFFRDPQYYLSPKIN
;
A
#
# COMPACT_ATOMS: atom_id res chain seq x y z
N MET A 1 -40.19 -16.28 5.52
CA MET A 1 -39.87 -14.98 4.89
C MET A 1 -38.56 -15.14 4.14
N ALA A 2 -38.55 -14.82 2.85
CA ALA A 2 -37.43 -15.08 1.95
C ALA A 2 -36.15 -14.37 2.43
N SER A 3 -35.09 -15.13 2.70
CA SER A 3 -33.74 -14.58 2.81
C SER A 3 -33.30 -14.16 1.42
N GLY A 4 -33.53 -12.88 1.08
CA GLY A 4 -32.95 -12.29 -0.11
C GLY A 4 -31.45 -12.53 -0.06
N PHE A 5 -30.91 -13.27 -1.03
CA PHE A 5 -29.47 -13.38 -1.22
C PHE A 5 -28.92 -11.97 -1.46
N VAL A 6 -28.39 -11.34 -0.42
CA VAL A 6 -27.61 -10.11 -0.56
C VAL A 6 -26.31 -10.53 -1.23
N GLY A 7 -26.29 -10.51 -2.56
CA GLY A 7 -25.08 -10.83 -3.34
C GLY A 7 -23.90 -9.97 -2.87
N ARG A 8 -22.69 -10.54 -2.87
CA ARG A 8 -21.47 -9.88 -2.36
C ARG A 8 -21.13 -8.60 -3.12
N GLY A 9 -21.63 -8.45 -4.34
CA GLY A 9 -21.41 -7.25 -5.14
C GLY A 9 -21.72 -7.48 -6.61
N VAL A 10 -21.30 -6.52 -7.43
CA VAL A 10 -21.39 -6.58 -8.89
C VAL A 10 -19.98 -6.48 -9.45
N CYS A 11 -19.65 -7.40 -10.35
CA CYS A 11 -18.47 -7.34 -11.21
C CYS A 11 -18.92 -6.86 -12.59
N MET A 12 -18.33 -5.77 -13.06
CA MET A 12 -18.49 -5.29 -14.43
C MET A 12 -17.25 -5.67 -15.22
N MET A 13 -17.42 -6.37 -16.33
CA MET A 13 -16.34 -6.77 -17.22
C MET A 13 -16.43 -5.99 -18.54
N SER A 14 -15.29 -5.51 -19.04
CA SER A 14 -15.22 -4.80 -20.31
C SER A 14 -15.53 -5.74 -21.48
N ASN A 15 -16.45 -5.34 -22.36
CA ASN A 15 -16.73 -6.04 -23.62
C ASN A 15 -15.45 -6.17 -24.45
N SER A 16 -14.72 -5.06 -24.62
CA SER A 16 -13.49 -5.02 -25.42
C SER A 16 -12.35 -5.89 -24.89
N TRP A 17 -12.32 -6.12 -23.57
CA TRP A 17 -11.36 -7.04 -22.96
C TRP A 17 -11.80 -8.48 -23.16
N ARG A 18 -13.07 -8.79 -22.84
CA ARG A 18 -13.66 -10.13 -23.00
C ARG A 18 -13.45 -10.68 -24.41
N ASP A 19 -13.70 -9.86 -25.42
CA ASP A 19 -13.68 -10.28 -26.82
C ASP A 19 -12.27 -10.63 -27.31
N LYS A 20 -11.22 -10.27 -26.55
CA LYS A 20 -9.82 -10.64 -26.82
C LYS A 20 -9.39 -11.90 -26.09
N GLN A 21 -10.17 -12.41 -25.14
CA GLN A 21 -9.79 -13.53 -24.31
C GLN A 21 -10.28 -14.87 -24.87
N HIS A 22 -9.59 -15.93 -24.48
CA HIS A 22 -10.02 -17.29 -24.80
C HIS A 22 -11.36 -17.63 -24.08
N PRO A 23 -12.32 -18.30 -24.75
CA PRO A 23 -13.61 -18.65 -24.15
C PRO A 23 -13.52 -19.40 -22.82
N ASN A 24 -12.54 -20.30 -22.66
CA ASN A 24 -12.31 -21.04 -21.41
C ASN A 24 -12.07 -20.11 -20.21
N LEU A 25 -11.28 -19.04 -20.39
CA LEU A 25 -11.01 -18.08 -19.31
C LEU A 25 -12.27 -17.30 -18.95
N ILE A 26 -13.07 -16.90 -19.95
CA ILE A 26 -14.35 -16.22 -19.72
C ILE A 26 -15.33 -17.13 -18.96
N ASN A 27 -15.39 -18.41 -19.33
CA ASN A 27 -16.22 -19.39 -18.64
C ASN A 27 -15.76 -19.63 -17.20
N PHE A 28 -14.44 -19.73 -16.96
CA PHE A 28 -13.85 -19.80 -15.62
C PHE A 28 -14.28 -18.58 -14.79
N ILE A 29 -14.10 -17.37 -15.31
CA ILE A 29 -14.45 -16.12 -14.63
C ILE A 29 -15.93 -16.09 -14.24
N ALA A 30 -16.83 -16.41 -15.17
CA ALA A 30 -18.27 -16.41 -14.93
C ALA A 30 -18.64 -17.42 -13.83
N THR A 31 -18.10 -18.64 -13.92
CA THR A 31 -18.33 -19.71 -12.94
C THR A 31 -17.78 -19.33 -11.56
N PHE A 32 -16.56 -18.77 -11.52
CA PHE A 32 -15.89 -18.35 -10.29
C PHE A 32 -16.64 -17.22 -9.59
N LEU A 33 -17.12 -16.22 -10.34
CA LEU A 33 -17.94 -15.13 -9.80
C LEU A 33 -19.27 -15.64 -9.24
N ALA A 34 -19.95 -16.55 -9.95
CA ALA A 34 -21.19 -17.14 -9.50
C ALA A 34 -20.99 -17.95 -8.18
N ALA A 35 -19.94 -18.77 -8.13
CA ALA A 35 -19.57 -19.51 -6.92
C ALA A 35 -19.24 -18.58 -5.73
N ASN A 36 -18.73 -17.38 -6.00
CA ASN A 36 -18.43 -16.37 -4.99
C ASN A 36 -19.56 -15.34 -4.80
N SER A 37 -20.78 -15.62 -5.29
CA SER A 37 -21.98 -14.77 -5.11
C SER A 37 -21.82 -13.34 -5.65
N TYR A 38 -21.06 -13.15 -6.73
CA TYR A 38 -20.98 -11.89 -7.47
C TYR A 38 -21.87 -11.96 -8.71
N ARG A 39 -22.57 -10.85 -9.01
CA ARG A 39 -23.29 -10.69 -10.28
C ARG A 39 -22.33 -10.18 -11.34
N LEU A 40 -22.27 -10.85 -12.49
CA LEU A 40 -21.46 -10.43 -13.64
C LEU A 40 -22.31 -9.61 -14.61
N ASN A 41 -21.83 -8.41 -14.94
CA ASN A 41 -22.37 -7.54 -15.97
C ASN A 41 -21.30 -7.26 -17.03
N PHE A 42 -21.71 -7.09 -18.29
CA PHE A 42 -20.82 -6.72 -19.38
C PHE A 42 -21.10 -5.29 -19.80
N LEU A 43 -20.07 -4.44 -19.85
CA LEU A 43 -20.22 -3.01 -20.14
C LEU A 43 -19.09 -2.51 -21.05
N SER A 44 -19.32 -1.37 -21.70
CA SER A 44 -18.26 -0.61 -22.36
C SER A 44 -17.58 0.28 -21.32
N VAL A 45 -16.47 -0.21 -20.75
CA VAL A 45 -15.69 0.48 -19.72
C VAL A 45 -14.21 0.42 -20.05
N SER A 46 -13.46 1.45 -19.66
CA SER A 46 -12.01 1.54 -19.92
C SER A 46 -11.16 0.59 -19.07
N PRO A 47 -11.43 0.34 -17.76
CA PRO A 47 -10.80 -0.76 -17.03
C PRO A 47 -11.31 -2.12 -17.52
N ASP A 48 -10.55 -3.18 -17.29
CA ASP A 48 -10.96 -4.54 -17.68
C ASP A 48 -12.06 -5.07 -16.75
N PHE A 49 -11.92 -4.77 -15.46
CA PHE A 49 -12.92 -5.09 -14.45
C PHE A 49 -13.19 -3.92 -13.52
N ILE A 50 -14.43 -3.77 -13.09
CA ILE A 50 -14.84 -2.90 -11.98
C ILE A 50 -15.67 -3.72 -11.01
N PHE A 51 -15.23 -3.79 -9.76
CA PHE A 51 -15.98 -4.41 -8.68
C PHE A 51 -16.62 -3.34 -7.80
N ASN A 52 -17.93 -3.44 -7.64
CA ASN A 52 -18.68 -2.69 -6.64
C ASN A 52 -19.03 -3.64 -5.49
N ASN A 53 -18.38 -3.44 -4.34
CA ASN A 53 -18.60 -4.22 -3.13
C ASN A 53 -18.66 -3.28 -1.91
N GLY A 54 -19.69 -3.40 -1.08
CA GLY A 54 -19.77 -2.67 0.19
C GLY A 54 -19.64 -1.15 0.09
N GLY A 55 -20.18 -0.53 -0.98
CA GLY A 55 -20.09 0.91 -1.20
C GLY A 55 -18.70 1.40 -1.64
N THR A 56 -17.82 0.49 -2.07
CA THR A 56 -16.53 0.81 -2.71
C THR A 56 -16.49 0.30 -4.14
N SER A 57 -15.88 1.09 -5.02
CA SER A 57 -15.59 0.73 -6.41
C SER A 57 -14.09 0.49 -6.55
N VAL A 58 -13.70 -0.68 -7.07
CA VAL A 58 -12.30 -1.05 -7.33
C VAL A 58 -12.17 -1.41 -8.81
N ALA A 59 -11.26 -0.72 -9.51
CA ALA A 59 -10.97 -0.94 -10.91
C ALA A 59 -9.70 -1.77 -11.08
N PHE A 60 -9.68 -2.60 -12.13
CA PHE A 60 -8.56 -3.46 -12.47
C PHE A 60 -8.20 -3.32 -13.94
N ILE A 61 -6.91 -3.23 -14.21
CA ILE A 61 -6.31 -3.62 -15.49
C ILE A 61 -5.84 -5.06 -15.32
N PHE A 62 -6.20 -5.94 -16.26
CA PHE A 62 -5.80 -7.34 -16.25
C PHE A 62 -5.10 -7.72 -17.55
N GLU A 63 -3.77 -7.72 -17.51
CA GLU A 63 -2.91 -8.13 -18.62
C GLU A 63 -2.66 -9.63 -18.52
N THR A 64 -3.32 -10.43 -19.36
CA THR A 64 -3.32 -11.90 -19.29
C THR A 64 -2.11 -12.55 -19.94
N ASN A 65 -1.28 -11.77 -20.65
CA ASN A 65 0.00 -12.20 -21.18
C ASN A 65 0.95 -10.99 -21.32
N TRP A 66 2.07 -10.99 -20.60
CA TRP A 66 3.06 -9.92 -20.72
C TRP A 66 3.78 -9.98 -22.07
N ASP A 67 3.75 -8.85 -22.79
CA ASP A 67 4.33 -8.66 -24.11
C ASP A 67 5.10 -7.32 -24.15
N THR A 68 6.41 -7.40 -24.41
CA THR A 68 7.31 -6.24 -24.47
C THR A 68 6.93 -5.26 -25.56
N GLU A 69 6.34 -5.72 -26.67
CA GLU A 69 5.91 -4.84 -27.75
C GLU A 69 4.74 -3.94 -27.33
N LYS A 70 4.01 -4.34 -26.28
CA LYS A 70 2.82 -3.64 -25.77
C LYS A 70 3.07 -2.84 -24.49
N GLU A 71 4.29 -2.84 -23.96
CA GLU A 71 4.63 -2.19 -22.68
C GLU A 71 4.15 -0.72 -22.64
N ALA A 72 4.38 0.05 -23.71
CA ALA A 72 4.08 1.47 -23.76
C ALA A 72 2.57 1.73 -23.69
N ALA A 73 1.79 0.88 -24.35
CA ALA A 73 0.34 0.94 -24.32
C ALA A 73 -0.21 0.59 -22.93
N VAL A 74 0.35 -0.44 -22.28
CA VAL A 74 -0.03 -0.83 -20.91
C VAL A 74 0.24 0.31 -19.94
N PHE A 75 1.46 0.84 -19.88
CA PHE A 75 1.81 1.89 -18.92
C PHE A 75 1.11 3.23 -19.21
N SER A 76 0.86 3.57 -20.47
CA SER A 76 0.03 4.74 -20.84
C SER A 76 -1.41 4.60 -20.32
N ARG A 77 -1.99 3.40 -20.47
CA ARG A 77 -3.32 3.09 -19.94
C ARG A 77 -3.35 3.15 -18.42
N VAL A 78 -2.33 2.61 -17.74
CA VAL A 78 -2.18 2.69 -16.28
C VAL A 78 -2.16 4.16 -15.81
N ASN A 79 -1.34 4.99 -16.44
CA ASN A 79 -1.22 6.42 -16.10
C ASN A 79 -2.51 7.20 -16.32
N THR A 80 -3.30 6.81 -17.32
CA THR A 80 -4.61 7.40 -17.58
C THR A 80 -5.61 6.99 -16.49
N LEU A 81 -5.73 5.69 -16.23
CA LEU A 81 -6.72 5.16 -15.28
C LEU A 81 -6.42 5.50 -13.82
N LYS A 82 -5.14 5.63 -13.43
CA LYS A 82 -4.77 5.97 -12.04
C LYS A 82 -5.25 7.36 -11.61
N ARG A 83 -5.49 8.25 -12.58
CA ARG A 83 -6.07 9.59 -12.34
C ARG A 83 -7.59 9.56 -12.19
N GLN A 84 -8.25 8.53 -12.71
CA GLN A 84 -9.71 8.39 -12.73
C GLN A 84 -10.23 7.56 -11.56
N PHE A 85 -9.46 6.57 -11.11
CA PHE A 85 -9.88 5.61 -10.10
C PHE A 85 -9.03 5.72 -8.84
N LYS A 86 -9.67 6.03 -7.71
CA LYS A 86 -9.02 6.03 -6.38
C LYS A 86 -8.44 4.66 -6.01
N HIS A 87 -9.08 3.58 -6.46
CA HIS A 87 -8.65 2.21 -6.22
C HIS A 87 -8.45 1.51 -7.56
N LEU A 88 -7.23 1.63 -8.09
CA LEU A 88 -6.79 0.94 -9.29
C LEU A 88 -5.74 -0.11 -8.93
N TYR A 89 -5.88 -1.29 -9.50
CA TYR A 89 -4.90 -2.38 -9.42
C TYR A 89 -4.55 -2.85 -10.83
N VAL A 90 -3.31 -3.26 -11.02
CA VAL A 90 -2.83 -3.82 -12.29
C VAL A 90 -2.40 -5.25 -12.02
N VAL A 91 -3.14 -6.21 -12.56
CA VAL A 91 -2.78 -7.63 -12.49
C VAL A 91 -2.12 -8.00 -13.80
N VAL A 92 -0.92 -8.55 -13.74
CA VAL A 92 -0.11 -8.88 -14.93
C VAL A 92 0.34 -10.32 -14.83
N VAL A 93 0.05 -11.11 -15.85
CA VAL A 93 0.51 -12.49 -15.96
C VAL A 93 1.93 -12.50 -16.53
N VAL A 94 2.88 -12.94 -15.71
CA VAL A 94 4.30 -13.11 -16.01
C VAL A 94 4.70 -14.53 -15.63
N SER A 95 4.67 -15.44 -16.60
CA SER A 95 4.78 -16.89 -16.36
C SER A 95 6.23 -17.40 -16.36
N THR A 96 7.18 -16.62 -16.87
CA THR A 96 8.58 -17.03 -17.02
C THR A 96 9.55 -16.06 -16.34
N GLY A 97 10.76 -16.51 -16.03
CA GLY A 97 11.82 -15.65 -15.48
C GLY A 97 12.15 -14.47 -16.40
N GLU A 98 12.17 -14.69 -17.72
CA GLU A 98 12.39 -13.65 -18.72
C GLU A 98 11.27 -12.60 -18.73
N GLN A 99 10.01 -13.03 -18.65
CA GLN A 99 8.87 -12.12 -18.55
C GLN A 99 8.91 -11.30 -17.25
N ILE A 100 9.31 -11.92 -16.13
CA ILE A 100 9.47 -11.23 -14.85
C ILE A 100 10.56 -10.16 -14.96
N GLU A 101 11.72 -10.50 -15.51
CA GLU A 101 12.82 -9.56 -15.69
C GLU A 101 12.42 -8.39 -16.60
N SER A 102 11.82 -8.70 -17.76
CA SER A 102 11.30 -7.71 -18.71
C SER A 102 10.26 -6.78 -18.08
N PHE A 103 9.30 -7.34 -17.34
CA PHE A 103 8.28 -6.56 -16.65
C PHE A 103 8.90 -5.62 -15.62
N ASN A 104 9.87 -6.10 -14.83
CA ASN A 104 10.57 -5.29 -13.83
C ASN A 104 11.33 -4.14 -14.48
N GLN A 105 12.08 -4.39 -15.56
CA GLN A 105 12.78 -3.35 -16.31
C GLN A 105 11.79 -2.29 -16.81
N SER A 106 10.65 -2.72 -17.35
CA SER A 106 9.61 -1.83 -17.85
C SER A 106 8.99 -0.99 -16.73
N TYR A 107 8.69 -1.60 -15.58
CA TYR A 107 8.16 -0.93 -14.40
C TYR A 107 9.02 0.28 -13.99
N PHE A 108 10.35 0.10 -13.95
CA PHE A 108 11.29 1.18 -13.65
C PHE A 108 11.45 2.17 -14.81
N LYS A 109 11.52 1.68 -16.05
CA LYS A 109 11.64 2.51 -17.26
C LYS A 109 10.51 3.56 -17.37
N TYR A 110 9.28 3.18 -17.04
CA TYR A 110 8.12 4.08 -17.08
C TYR A 110 7.90 4.87 -15.77
N GLY A 111 8.84 4.80 -14.83
CA GLY A 111 8.80 5.59 -13.59
C GLY A 111 7.62 5.25 -12.70
N MET A 112 7.24 3.97 -12.60
CA MET A 112 6.17 3.56 -11.71
C MET A 112 6.59 3.67 -10.25
N GLU A 113 5.71 4.24 -9.45
CA GLU A 113 5.89 4.37 -8.00
C GLU A 113 5.28 3.16 -7.29
N LEU A 114 5.99 2.65 -6.28
CA LEU A 114 5.51 1.55 -5.46
C LEU A 114 4.14 1.90 -4.84
N GLY A 115 3.14 1.10 -5.17
CA GLY A 115 1.78 1.26 -4.67
C GLY A 115 0.87 2.23 -5.44
N CYS A 116 1.35 2.91 -6.49
CA CYS A 116 0.60 3.95 -7.21
C CYS A 116 0.54 3.78 -8.75
N PRO A 117 -0.30 2.87 -9.29
CA PRO A 117 -1.15 1.90 -8.60
C PRO A 117 -0.38 0.66 -8.15
N THR A 118 -1.03 -0.21 -7.36
CA THR A 118 -0.44 -1.50 -6.99
C THR A 118 -0.44 -2.46 -8.17
N PHE A 119 0.75 -2.97 -8.53
CA PHE A 119 0.92 -4.06 -9.48
C PHE A 119 0.93 -5.41 -8.76
N VAL A 120 0.31 -6.40 -9.37
CA VAL A 120 0.17 -7.76 -8.85
C VAL A 120 0.63 -8.74 -9.94
N PRO A 121 1.93 -9.07 -10.00
CA PRO A 121 2.42 -10.10 -10.91
C PRO A 121 1.91 -11.48 -10.46
N VAL A 122 1.47 -12.28 -11.43
CA VAL A 122 0.95 -13.65 -11.21
C VAL A 122 1.47 -14.60 -12.29
N CYS A 123 1.46 -15.90 -12.02
CA CYS A 123 2.01 -16.89 -12.95
C CYS A 123 1.02 -17.34 -14.03
N ASP A 124 -0.28 -17.21 -13.81
CA ASP A 124 -1.32 -17.63 -14.75
C ASP A 124 -2.60 -16.76 -14.63
N PRO A 125 -3.47 -16.76 -15.66
CA PRO A 125 -4.67 -15.94 -15.67
C PRO A 125 -5.74 -16.32 -14.63
N GLU A 126 -5.89 -17.60 -14.28
CA GLU A 126 -6.91 -18.02 -13.30
C GLU A 126 -6.54 -17.50 -11.91
N MET A 127 -5.28 -17.68 -11.50
CA MET A 127 -4.71 -17.09 -10.29
C MET A 127 -4.85 -15.57 -10.32
N GLY A 128 -4.56 -14.92 -11.45
CA GLY A 128 -4.75 -13.48 -11.63
C GLY A 128 -6.17 -13.05 -11.27
N PHE A 129 -7.16 -13.73 -11.82
CA PHE A 129 -8.56 -13.40 -11.53
C PHE A 129 -8.97 -13.70 -10.09
N GLU A 130 -8.46 -14.78 -9.49
CA GLU A 130 -8.69 -15.02 -8.05
C GLU A 130 -8.18 -13.87 -7.19
N LYS A 131 -6.98 -13.34 -7.51
CA LYS A 131 -6.41 -12.19 -6.77
C LYS A 131 -7.26 -10.95 -6.95
N ILE A 132 -7.80 -10.70 -8.15
CA ILE A 132 -8.77 -9.62 -8.41
C ILE A 132 -9.95 -9.71 -7.45
N VAL A 133 -10.60 -10.89 -7.36
CA VAL A 133 -11.77 -11.09 -6.49
C VAL A 133 -11.39 -10.94 -5.01
N LYS A 134 -10.25 -11.47 -4.58
CA LYS A 134 -9.75 -11.36 -3.20
C LYS A 134 -9.49 -9.90 -2.80
N ILE A 135 -8.84 -9.12 -3.68
CA ILE A 135 -8.59 -7.68 -3.45
C ILE A 135 -9.91 -6.90 -3.38
N ALA A 136 -10.81 -7.12 -4.34
CA ALA A 136 -12.11 -6.46 -4.37
C ALA A 136 -12.93 -6.75 -3.10
N HIS A 137 -12.93 -8.02 -2.66
CA HIS A 137 -13.62 -8.42 -1.44
C HIS A 137 -13.02 -7.78 -0.19
N ALA A 138 -11.69 -7.86 -0.02
CA ALA A 138 -11.01 -7.28 1.13
C ALA A 138 -11.27 -5.77 1.22
N ARG A 139 -11.21 -5.05 0.10
CA ARG A 139 -11.54 -3.61 0.06
C ARG A 139 -12.99 -3.31 0.46
N GLY A 140 -13.95 -4.13 0.00
CA GLY A 140 -15.35 -4.00 0.39
C GLY A 140 -15.56 -4.19 1.89
N VAL A 141 -14.99 -5.25 2.47
CA VAL A 141 -15.07 -5.55 3.91
C VAL A 141 -14.41 -4.45 4.74
N CYS A 142 -13.18 -4.04 4.38
CA CYS A 142 -12.48 -2.98 5.10
C CYS A 142 -13.25 -1.66 5.12
N LYS A 143 -14.00 -1.35 4.05
CA LYS A 143 -14.86 -0.16 4.02
C LYS A 143 -16.10 -0.34 4.89
N GLN A 144 -16.80 -1.47 4.79
CA GLN A 144 -18.01 -1.73 5.59
C GLN A 144 -17.75 -1.73 7.09
N GLN A 145 -16.61 -2.25 7.50
CA GLN A 145 -16.20 -2.35 8.91
C GLN A 145 -15.37 -1.16 9.39
N ASP A 146 -15.20 -0.13 8.56
CA ASP A 146 -14.38 1.06 8.85
C ASP A 146 -12.96 0.76 9.38
N ILE A 147 -12.38 -0.36 8.92
CA ILE A 147 -11.10 -0.90 9.42
C ILE A 147 -9.96 0.12 9.27
N ILE A 148 -9.94 0.89 8.18
CA ILE A 148 -8.87 1.86 7.94
C ILE A 148 -8.88 2.95 9.02
N THR A 149 -10.05 3.42 9.42
CA THR A 149 -10.19 4.44 10.46
C THR A 149 -9.83 3.85 11.82
N THR A 150 -10.32 2.65 12.14
CA THR A 150 -9.97 1.92 13.36
C THR A 150 -8.46 1.72 13.48
N MET A 151 -7.80 1.20 12.45
CA MET A 151 -6.35 1.00 12.44
C MET A 151 -5.58 2.33 12.57
N ARG A 152 -6.09 3.42 11.97
CA ARG A 152 -5.46 4.74 12.10
C ARG A 152 -5.54 5.24 13.55
N ASN A 153 -6.67 5.05 14.20
CA ASN A 153 -6.88 5.42 15.60
C ASN A 153 -6.02 4.56 16.54
N GLU A 154 -6.02 3.24 16.34
CA GLU A 154 -5.16 2.31 17.09
C GLU A 154 -3.69 2.66 16.95
N ARG A 155 -3.23 2.95 15.72
CA ARG A 155 -1.85 3.40 15.49
C ARG A 155 -1.54 4.71 16.19
N ALA A 156 -2.46 5.68 16.15
CA ALA A 156 -2.29 6.96 16.84
C ALA A 156 -2.21 6.76 18.36
N GLN A 157 -3.05 5.89 18.92
CA GLN A 157 -3.02 5.57 20.34
C GLN A 157 -1.74 4.80 20.73
N ALA A 158 -1.28 3.88 19.89
CA ALA A 158 -0.07 3.09 20.14
C ALA A 158 1.20 3.95 20.21
N VAL A 159 1.25 5.09 19.52
CA VAL A 159 2.41 6.01 19.57
C VAL A 159 2.31 7.08 20.67
N GLN A 160 1.19 7.15 21.38
CA GLN A 160 0.98 8.11 22.48
C GLN A 160 1.47 7.60 23.83
N CYS A 161 1.84 6.32 23.95
CA CYS A 161 2.32 5.78 25.21
C CYS A 161 3.78 6.18 25.51
N MET A 162 4.12 6.24 26.79
CA MET A 162 5.48 6.53 27.23
C MET A 162 6.49 5.50 26.71
N ASP A 163 6.10 4.24 26.55
CA ASP A 163 6.97 3.22 25.96
C ASP A 163 7.39 3.57 24.53
N ALA A 164 6.45 4.03 23.68
CA ALA A 164 6.77 4.47 22.32
C ALA A 164 7.72 5.67 22.32
N PHE A 165 7.51 6.61 23.24
CA PHE A 165 8.42 7.75 23.43
C PHE A 165 9.84 7.29 23.79
N LEU A 166 9.97 6.41 24.80
CA LEU A 166 11.26 5.87 25.24
C LEU A 166 11.95 5.13 24.10
N ARG A 167 11.25 4.26 23.38
CA ARG A 167 11.80 3.50 22.24
C ARG A 167 12.35 4.40 21.14
N VAL A 168 11.72 5.55 20.88
CA VAL A 168 12.24 6.52 19.91
C VAL A 168 13.54 7.14 20.42
N LEU A 169 13.58 7.63 21.66
CA LEU A 169 14.78 8.29 22.16
C LEU A 169 15.95 7.32 22.36
N THR A 170 15.70 6.11 22.86
CA THR A 170 16.76 5.09 23.02
C THR A 170 17.23 4.51 21.68
N SER A 171 16.55 4.80 20.56
CA SER A 171 17.07 4.47 19.22
C SER A 171 18.17 5.43 18.76
N ILE A 172 18.33 6.58 19.43
CA ILE A 172 19.46 7.47 19.24
C ILE A 172 20.67 6.82 19.92
N PRO A 173 21.76 6.50 19.19
CA PRO A 173 22.85 5.75 19.81
C PRO A 173 23.46 6.49 20.99
N GLY A 174 23.74 5.79 22.09
CA GLY A 174 24.30 6.38 23.31
C GLY A 174 23.33 7.25 24.11
N ILE A 175 22.04 7.20 23.79
CA ILE A 175 20.95 7.66 24.66
C ILE A 175 20.34 6.41 25.30
N ASP A 176 20.41 6.32 26.61
CA ASP A 176 19.84 5.22 27.38
C ASP A 176 18.45 5.57 27.93
N SER A 177 17.82 4.61 28.63
CA SER A 177 16.48 4.80 29.19
C SER A 177 16.44 5.90 30.25
N HIS A 178 17.52 6.14 30.98
CA HIS A 178 17.58 7.21 31.99
C HIS A 178 17.56 8.56 31.29
N ASP A 179 18.41 8.76 30.28
CA ASP A 179 18.44 9.98 29.47
C ASP A 179 17.08 10.26 28.82
N ALA A 180 16.47 9.21 28.24
CA ALA A 180 15.18 9.31 27.59
C ALA A 180 14.08 9.77 28.56
N ASN A 181 14.07 9.26 29.80
CA ASN A 181 13.14 9.69 30.83
C ASN A 181 13.40 11.13 31.28
N ALA A 182 14.66 11.55 31.43
CA ALA A 182 15.02 12.93 31.77
C ALA A 182 14.49 13.92 30.71
N LEU A 183 14.67 13.60 29.43
CA LEU A 183 14.13 14.38 28.32
C LEU A 183 12.58 14.38 28.29
N ALA A 184 11.94 13.25 28.61
CA ALA A 184 10.48 13.16 28.71
C ALA A 184 9.93 14.12 29.77
N GLN A 185 10.57 14.15 30.94
CA GLN A 185 10.11 14.95 32.08
C GLN A 185 10.39 16.45 31.88
N ALA A 186 11.55 16.79 31.32
CA ALA A 186 12.00 18.17 31.17
C ALA A 186 11.43 18.87 29.93
N ILE A 187 11.34 18.17 28.81
CA ILE A 187 11.01 18.76 27.49
C ILE A 187 9.65 18.25 26.98
N GLY A 188 9.23 17.05 27.38
CA GLY A 188 7.89 16.52 27.11
C GLY A 188 7.77 15.72 25.82
N SER A 189 7.93 16.35 24.66
CA SER A 189 7.63 15.72 23.36
C SER A 189 8.85 15.54 22.45
N ILE A 190 8.81 14.51 21.59
CA ILE A 190 9.88 14.26 20.59
C ILE A 190 10.04 15.48 19.66
N GLU A 191 8.93 16.11 19.27
CA GLU A 191 8.98 17.31 18.43
C GLU A 191 9.68 18.49 19.14
N ALA A 192 9.39 18.70 20.42
CA ALA A 192 10.06 19.72 21.23
C ALA A 192 11.56 19.40 21.40
N ILE A 193 11.91 18.14 21.65
CA ILE A 193 13.31 17.69 21.75
C ILE A 193 14.06 17.91 20.43
N ALA A 194 13.46 17.57 19.29
CA ALA A 194 14.05 17.77 17.97
C ALA A 194 14.34 19.26 17.67
N LYS A 195 13.53 20.17 18.25
CA LYS A 195 13.64 21.63 18.10
C LYS A 195 14.39 22.33 19.24
N ALA A 196 14.66 21.65 20.36
CA ALA A 196 15.38 22.21 21.49
C ALA A 196 16.81 22.60 21.12
N SER A 197 17.31 23.72 21.66
CA SER A 197 18.73 24.04 21.54
C SER A 197 19.56 23.15 22.45
N LYS A 198 20.86 23.07 22.21
CA LYS A 198 21.78 22.33 23.06
C LYS A 198 21.79 22.88 24.47
N GLU A 199 21.80 24.20 24.60
CA GLU A 199 21.78 24.93 25.87
C GLU A 199 20.51 24.61 26.63
N PHE A 200 19.35 24.63 25.96
CA PHE A 200 18.07 24.30 26.57
C PHE A 200 18.03 22.86 27.10
N ILE A 201 18.61 21.89 26.36
CA ILE A 201 18.71 20.51 26.85
C ILE A 201 19.58 20.47 28.10
N LEU A 202 20.77 21.07 28.08
CA LEU A 202 21.72 21.03 29.21
C LEU A 202 21.23 21.79 30.45
N GLU A 203 20.41 22.82 30.28
CA GLU A 203 19.82 23.59 31.39
C GLU A 203 18.67 22.84 32.07
N ASN A 204 17.96 21.98 31.34
CA ASN A 204 16.74 21.34 31.82
C ASN A 204 16.90 19.83 32.09
N THR A 205 18.04 19.23 31.72
CA THR A 205 18.32 17.81 31.96
C THR A 205 19.72 17.59 32.55
N ASP A 206 19.98 16.39 33.07
CA ASP A 206 21.29 15.92 33.55
C ASP A 206 22.16 15.29 32.45
N LEU A 207 21.82 15.53 31.18
CA LEU A 207 22.55 14.95 30.04
C LEU A 207 23.94 15.60 29.91
N SER A 208 24.91 14.80 29.46
CA SER A 208 26.23 15.33 29.11
C SER A 208 26.19 16.19 27.84
N THR A 209 27.16 17.10 27.71
CA THR A 209 27.38 17.91 26.51
C THR A 209 27.45 17.07 25.23
N GLU A 210 28.05 15.88 25.31
CA GLU A 210 28.15 14.93 24.20
C GLU A 210 26.80 14.33 23.83
N LYS A 211 25.99 13.94 24.82
CA LYS A 211 24.63 13.40 24.59
C LYS A 211 23.70 14.48 24.01
N ALA A 212 23.75 15.71 24.53
CA ALA A 212 22.97 16.83 24.01
C ALA A 212 23.34 17.19 22.55
N GLU A 213 24.64 17.22 22.23
CA GLU A 213 25.12 17.42 20.85
C GLU A 213 24.63 16.30 19.92
N ARG A 214 24.68 15.05 20.41
CA ARG A 214 24.26 13.89 19.63
C ARG A 214 22.78 13.92 19.28
N ILE A 215 21.92 14.32 20.21
CA ILE A 215 20.48 14.50 19.98
C ILE A 215 20.27 15.55 18.89
N LEU A 216 20.95 16.69 18.99
CA LEU A 216 20.82 17.78 18.01
C LEU A 216 21.24 17.33 16.60
N ARG A 217 22.38 16.66 16.48
CA ARG A 217 22.85 16.12 15.19
C ARG A 217 21.92 15.04 14.66
N PHE A 218 21.39 14.17 15.51
CA PHE A 218 20.44 13.14 15.08
C PHE A 218 19.19 13.73 14.43
N PHE A 219 18.64 14.82 14.95
CA PHE A 219 17.43 15.42 14.38
C PHE A 219 17.69 16.40 13.22
N ARG A 220 18.90 16.95 13.09
CA ARG A 220 19.17 18.10 12.19
C ARG A 220 20.28 17.91 11.18
N ASP A 221 21.12 16.89 11.31
CA ASP A 221 22.25 16.63 10.42
C ASP A 221 21.98 15.38 9.57
N PRO A 222 21.55 15.54 8.29
CA PRO A 222 21.30 14.44 7.37
C PRO A 222 22.46 13.50 7.19
N GLN A 223 23.70 14.01 7.24
CA GLN A 223 24.88 13.16 7.11
C GLN A 223 25.03 12.25 8.33
N TYR A 224 24.62 12.73 9.50
CA TYR A 224 24.73 11.99 10.76
C TYR A 224 23.60 10.98 11.00
N TYR A 225 22.35 11.29 10.65
CA TYR A 225 21.25 10.34 10.85
C TYR A 225 21.08 9.34 9.70
N LEU A 226 21.59 9.62 8.50
CA LEU A 226 21.62 8.66 7.39
C LEU A 226 22.88 7.78 7.38
N SER A 227 23.91 8.11 8.15
CA SER A 227 25.12 7.28 8.24
C SER A 227 24.84 5.97 9.00
N PRO A 228 25.46 4.84 8.58
CA PRO A 228 25.42 3.60 9.36
C PRO A 228 25.93 3.83 10.77
N LYS A 229 25.13 3.47 11.76
CA LYS A 229 25.50 3.59 13.15
C LYS A 229 26.00 2.24 13.62
N ILE A 230 27.31 2.03 13.46
CA ILE A 230 27.98 0.82 13.94
C ILE A 230 28.09 0.97 15.45
N ASN A 231 27.41 0.07 16.17
CA ASN A 231 27.52 -0.05 17.63
C ASN A 231 28.81 -0.78 18.01
#